data_AF-A0A9D9AF40-F1
#
_entry.id   AF-A0A9D9AF40-F1
#
_cell.length_a   1.000
_cell.length_b   1.000
_cell.length_c   1.000
_cell.angle_alpha   90.00
_cell.angle_beta   90.00
_cell.angle_gamma   90.00
#
_symmetry.space_group_name_H-M   'P 1'
#
loop_
_entity.id
_entity.type
_entity.pdbx_description
1 polymer ?
#
loop_
_entity_poly.entity_id
_entity_poly.type
_entity_poly.pdbx_seq_one_letter_code
_entity_poly.pdbx_strand_id
1 'polypeptide(L)'
;MPHPSSRKPFSVERRGRITAVSAAANGTLPDVEPGALAEEIAALRAEMSEMRGMLKDVLPKQASDSIGGHERDDIKAVQVEIAQLVKSIAKAKAEIAAIKHPMAEDDRLLAASNELDAIVRSTELATHDILEAAEQIEVEAANLAGLCHDDQDVVHATERIVAQVVRVLEASNFQDITGQRITKVVETVRFIEQRVIAMIDIWGVQAFEDLPLPNRETLDEDEDLLNGPQLENQGISQADIDALFD
;
A
#
# COMPACT_ATOMS: atom_id res chain seq x y z
N MET A 1 23.90 14.85 54.60
CA MET A 1 23.62 13.64 53.79
C MET A 1 22.94 14.12 52.50
N PRO A 2 23.61 14.05 51.34
CA PRO A 2 23.09 14.56 50.06
C PRO A 2 22.23 13.51 49.33
N HIS A 3 21.17 13.95 48.65
CA HIS A 3 20.28 13.14 47.81
C HIS A 3 21.01 12.57 46.57
N PRO A 4 20.72 11.33 46.12
CA PRO A 4 21.25 10.80 44.88
C PRO A 4 20.49 11.35 43.66
N SER A 5 21.23 12.00 42.76
CA SER A 5 20.77 12.51 41.47
C SER A 5 20.45 11.37 40.49
N SER A 6 19.25 11.38 39.91
CA SER A 6 18.82 10.45 38.87
C SER A 6 19.49 10.80 37.53
N ARG A 7 20.51 10.03 37.13
CA ARG A 7 21.15 10.16 35.82
C ARG A 7 20.15 9.81 34.71
N LYS A 8 20.00 10.72 33.74
CA LYS A 8 19.25 10.47 32.50
C LYS A 8 20.08 9.52 31.60
N PRO A 9 19.51 8.41 31.13
CA PRO A 9 20.26 7.42 30.33
C PRO A 9 20.57 7.96 28.93
N PHE A 10 21.75 7.61 28.42
CA PHE A 10 22.23 8.02 27.09
C PHE A 10 21.67 7.12 25.97
N SER A 11 21.60 7.65 24.75
CA SER A 11 20.98 7.02 23.57
C SER A 11 21.44 5.57 23.29
N VAL A 12 22.69 5.25 23.64
CA VAL A 12 23.28 3.91 23.46
C VAL A 12 22.68 2.88 24.42
N GLU A 13 22.33 3.26 25.66
CA GLU A 13 21.65 2.38 26.63
C GLU A 13 20.17 2.14 26.26
N ARG A 14 19.56 3.10 25.55
CA ARG A 14 18.20 2.94 25.00
C ARG A 14 18.18 1.90 23.87
N ARG A 15 19.22 1.88 23.04
CA ARG A 15 19.33 0.96 21.90
C ARG A 15 19.59 -0.48 22.33
N GLY A 16 20.40 -0.69 23.37
CA GLY A 16 20.64 -2.02 23.97
C GLY A 16 19.39 -2.64 24.63
N ARG A 17 18.48 -1.83 25.15
CA ARG A 17 17.22 -2.31 25.74
C ARG A 17 16.20 -2.73 24.67
N ILE A 18 16.21 -2.08 23.51
CA ILE A 18 15.32 -2.41 22.38
C ILE A 18 15.77 -3.73 21.72
N THR A 19 17.08 -3.96 21.57
CA THR A 19 17.58 -5.26 21.08
C THR A 19 17.36 -6.41 22.06
N ALA A 20 17.40 -6.17 23.37
CA ALA A 20 17.08 -7.19 24.36
C ALA A 20 15.58 -7.58 24.36
N VAL A 21 14.67 -6.63 24.11
CA VAL A 21 13.24 -6.91 23.94
C VAL A 21 12.97 -7.64 22.62
N SER A 22 13.70 -7.31 21.55
CA SER A 22 13.56 -8.00 20.25
C SER A 22 14.09 -9.43 20.27
N ALA A 23 15.08 -9.74 21.12
CA ALA A 23 15.59 -11.11 21.29
C ALA A 23 14.65 -12.00 22.12
N ALA A 24 13.83 -11.40 23.01
CA ALA A 24 12.81 -12.12 23.78
C ALA A 24 11.53 -12.41 22.97
N ALA A 25 11.34 -11.77 21.82
CA ALA A 25 10.20 -11.96 20.92
C ALA A 25 10.37 -13.13 19.93
N ASN A 26 11.48 -13.89 20.02
CA ASN A 26 11.72 -15.06 19.19
C ASN A 26 11.19 -16.37 19.80
N GLY A 27 10.29 -16.27 20.79
CA GLY A 27 9.48 -17.39 21.24
C GLY A 27 8.22 -17.46 20.38
N THR A 28 8.01 -18.60 19.72
CA THR A 28 6.78 -19.00 19.05
C THR A 28 5.57 -18.37 19.72
N LEU A 29 4.85 -17.50 18.99
CA LEU A 29 3.55 -16.99 19.43
C LEU A 29 2.68 -18.21 19.77
N PRO A 30 2.01 -18.25 20.94
CA PRO A 30 1.03 -19.30 21.17
C PRO A 30 -0.01 -19.22 20.07
N ASP A 31 -0.32 -20.35 19.43
CA ASP A 31 -1.45 -20.48 18.51
C ASP A 31 -2.72 -20.13 19.29
N VAL A 32 -3.12 -18.86 19.24
CA VAL A 32 -4.42 -18.42 19.75
C VAL A 32 -5.41 -18.62 18.62
N GLU A 33 -6.14 -19.74 18.69
CA GLU A 33 -7.29 -20.03 17.84
C GLU A 33 -8.19 -18.77 17.72
N PRO A 34 -8.47 -18.26 16.51
CA PRO A 34 -9.27 -17.05 16.31
C PRO A 34 -10.65 -17.09 17.00
N GLY A 35 -11.18 -18.30 17.23
CA GLY A 35 -12.41 -18.52 17.98
C GLY A 35 -12.33 -18.12 19.46
N ALA A 36 -11.19 -18.32 20.12
CA ALA A 36 -11.02 -18.03 21.55
C ALA A 36 -10.97 -16.52 21.83
N LEU A 37 -10.33 -15.75 20.94
CA LEU A 37 -10.33 -14.28 20.98
C LEU A 37 -11.72 -13.70 20.69
N ALA A 38 -12.46 -14.28 19.74
CA ALA A 38 -13.83 -13.85 19.45
C ALA A 38 -14.78 -14.12 20.63
N GLU A 39 -14.59 -15.23 21.34
CA GLU A 39 -15.37 -15.60 22.52
C GLU A 39 -15.05 -14.69 23.73
N GLU A 40 -13.78 -14.35 23.97
CA GLU A 40 -13.40 -13.37 24.99
C GLU A 40 -13.93 -11.96 24.68
N ILE A 41 -13.91 -11.53 23.41
CA ILE A 41 -14.47 -10.23 23.01
C ILE A 41 -16.00 -10.22 23.14
N ALA A 42 -16.68 -11.33 22.84
CA ALA A 42 -18.12 -11.47 23.04
C ALA A 42 -18.48 -11.43 24.54
N ALA A 43 -17.68 -12.07 25.39
CA ALA A 43 -17.83 -12.02 26.84
C ALA A 43 -17.64 -10.58 27.38
N LEU A 44 -16.59 -9.87 26.94
CA LEU A 44 -16.37 -8.48 27.31
C LEU A 44 -17.50 -7.54 26.83
N ARG A 45 -18.08 -7.79 25.65
CA ARG A 45 -19.25 -7.03 25.16
C ARG A 45 -20.50 -7.31 26.00
N ALA A 46 -20.70 -8.55 26.45
CA ALA A 46 -21.80 -8.91 27.33
C ALA A 46 -21.64 -8.26 28.72
N GLU A 47 -20.45 -8.31 29.31
CA GLU A 47 -20.13 -7.64 30.58
C GLU A 47 -20.30 -6.12 30.48
N MET A 48 -19.86 -5.50 29.38
CA MET A 48 -20.07 -4.06 29.15
C MET A 48 -21.55 -3.70 28.98
N SER A 49 -22.35 -4.61 28.41
CA SER A 49 -23.81 -4.44 28.28
C SER A 49 -24.51 -4.56 29.63
N GLU A 50 -24.11 -5.51 30.47
CA GLU A 50 -24.59 -5.62 31.86
C GLU A 50 -24.19 -4.41 32.69
N MET A 51 -22.94 -3.97 32.59
CA MET A 51 -22.44 -2.78 33.29
C MET A 51 -23.22 -1.51 32.88
N ARG A 52 -23.58 -1.40 31.59
CA ARG A 52 -24.46 -0.34 31.07
C ARG A 52 -25.91 -0.45 31.58
N GLY A 53 -26.41 -1.67 31.77
CA GLY A 53 -27.70 -1.94 32.41
C GLY A 53 -27.70 -1.52 33.89
N MET A 54 -26.66 -1.89 34.63
CA MET A 54 -26.46 -1.49 36.03
C MET A 54 -26.32 0.03 36.17
N LEU A 55 -25.63 0.71 35.25
CA LEU A 55 -25.53 2.17 35.24
C LEU A 55 -26.89 2.86 35.04
N LYS A 56 -27.84 2.18 34.36
CA LYS A 56 -29.20 2.66 34.12
C LYS A 56 -30.09 2.52 35.36
N ASP A 57 -29.85 1.50 36.18
CA ASP A 57 -30.57 1.24 37.44
C ASP A 57 -29.97 1.99 38.65
N VAL A 58 -28.67 2.34 38.59
CA VAL A 58 -27.98 3.19 39.59
C VAL A 58 -28.32 4.69 39.41
N LEU A 59 -29.16 5.05 38.45
CA LEU A 59 -29.79 6.38 38.34
C LEU A 59 -31.19 6.37 38.97
N PRO A 60 -31.34 6.46 40.30
CA PRO A 60 -32.64 6.77 40.87
C PRO A 60 -33.02 8.19 40.44
N LYS A 61 -34.26 8.36 39.98
CA LYS A 61 -34.91 9.66 39.65
C LYS A 61 -34.97 10.67 40.82
N GLN A 62 -34.23 10.46 41.92
CA GLN A 62 -34.22 11.29 43.12
C GLN A 62 -32.81 11.64 43.65
N ALA A 63 -31.75 11.49 42.85
CA ALA A 63 -30.42 12.01 43.19
C ALA A 63 -30.09 13.31 42.42
N SER A 64 -31.08 14.14 42.09
CA SER A 64 -30.84 15.37 41.33
C SER A 64 -30.24 16.52 42.15
N ASP A 65 -30.15 16.41 43.47
CA ASP A 65 -29.86 17.57 44.34
C ASP A 65 -28.58 17.44 45.18
N SER A 66 -27.71 16.45 44.91
CA SER A 66 -26.49 16.25 45.72
C SER A 66 -25.20 15.99 44.93
N ILE A 67 -25.24 16.04 43.60
CA ILE A 67 -24.02 16.06 42.77
C ILE A 67 -23.66 17.53 42.58
N GLY A 68 -22.51 17.95 43.13
CA GLY A 68 -22.05 19.34 43.06
C GLY A 68 -21.99 19.81 41.60
N GLY A 69 -22.29 21.11 41.37
CA GLY A 69 -22.33 21.69 40.01
C GLY A 69 -21.06 21.41 39.19
N HIS A 70 -19.91 21.31 39.84
CA HIS A 70 -18.63 20.97 39.22
C HIS A 70 -18.59 19.55 38.63
N GLU A 71 -19.05 18.51 39.34
CA GLU A 71 -19.09 17.12 38.80
C GLU A 71 -20.04 16.98 37.61
N ARG A 72 -21.15 17.73 37.60
CA ARG A 72 -22.07 17.75 36.44
C ARG A 72 -21.46 18.41 35.21
N ASP A 73 -20.69 19.47 35.41
CA ASP A 73 -20.02 20.16 34.31
C ASP A 73 -18.84 19.32 33.78
N ASP A 74 -18.12 18.60 34.64
CA ASP A 74 -17.08 17.64 34.23
C ASP A 74 -17.66 16.46 33.42
N ILE A 75 -18.79 15.89 33.85
CA ILE A 75 -19.48 14.83 33.11
C ILE A 75 -19.94 15.33 31.73
N LYS A 76 -20.46 16.57 31.64
CA LYS A 76 -20.84 17.17 30.35
C LYS A 76 -19.63 17.41 29.47
N ALA A 77 -18.51 17.86 30.01
CA ALA A 77 -17.27 18.05 29.26
C ALA A 77 -16.78 16.73 28.64
N VAL A 78 -16.76 15.66 29.44
CA VAL A 78 -16.40 14.31 28.97
C VAL A 78 -17.38 13.81 27.89
N GLN A 79 -18.68 14.06 28.03
CA GLN A 79 -19.67 13.72 26.99
C GLN A 79 -19.42 14.45 25.67
N VAL A 80 -19.04 15.73 25.73
CA VAL A 80 -18.68 16.51 24.53
C VAL A 80 -17.42 15.95 23.88
N GLU A 81 -16.40 15.61 24.65
CA GLU A 81 -15.16 14.99 24.15
C GLU A 81 -15.42 13.62 23.49
N ILE A 82 -16.23 12.78 24.12
CA ILE A 82 -16.63 11.48 23.55
C ILE A 82 -17.38 11.68 22.24
N ALA A 83 -18.31 12.64 22.17
CA ALA A 83 -19.05 12.93 20.94
C ALA A 83 -18.11 13.39 19.80
N GLN A 84 -17.09 14.20 20.12
CA GLN A 84 -16.07 14.60 19.16
C GLN A 84 -15.21 13.42 18.68
N LEU A 85 -14.86 12.51 19.58
CA LEU A 85 -14.09 11.31 19.26
C LEU A 85 -14.89 10.36 18.36
N VAL A 86 -16.17 10.14 18.67
CA VAL A 86 -17.09 9.34 17.82
C VAL A 86 -17.20 9.94 16.42
N LYS A 87 -17.37 11.27 16.31
CA LYS A 87 -17.42 11.95 15.01
C LYS A 87 -16.12 11.78 14.22
N SER A 88 -14.97 11.84 14.90
CA SER A 88 -13.66 11.69 14.26
C SER A 88 -13.43 10.27 13.76
N ILE A 89 -13.87 9.26 14.53
CA ILE A 89 -13.85 7.85 14.11
C ILE A 89 -14.77 7.63 12.90
N ALA A 90 -15.99 8.18 12.91
CA ALA A 90 -16.90 8.06 11.77
C ALA A 90 -16.30 8.64 10.49
N LYS A 91 -15.62 9.79 10.59
CA LYS A 91 -14.89 10.39 9.47
C LYS A 91 -13.74 9.48 8.98
N ALA A 92 -12.92 8.97 9.89
CA ALA A 92 -11.82 8.08 9.54
C ALA A 92 -12.32 6.78 8.85
N LYS A 93 -13.43 6.21 9.32
CA LYS A 93 -14.07 5.05 8.68
C LYS A 93 -14.52 5.36 7.25
N ALA A 94 -15.13 6.53 7.03
CA ALA A 94 -15.54 6.95 5.70
C ALA A 94 -14.35 7.14 4.75
N GLU A 95 -13.23 7.70 5.23
CA GLU A 95 -12.00 7.84 4.45
C GLU A 95 -11.38 6.48 4.10
N ILE A 96 -11.38 5.53 5.04
CA ILE A 96 -10.90 4.17 4.81
C ILE A 96 -11.79 3.44 3.80
N ALA A 97 -13.11 3.56 3.93
CA ALA A 97 -14.07 2.99 2.99
C ALA A 97 -13.92 3.55 1.56
N ALA A 98 -13.56 4.83 1.43
CA ALA A 98 -13.29 5.45 0.15
C ALA A 98 -12.02 4.90 -0.54
N ILE A 99 -11.05 4.41 0.24
CA ILE A 99 -9.84 3.75 -0.27
C ILE A 99 -10.13 2.29 -0.59
N LYS A 100 -10.70 1.55 0.38
CA LYS A 100 -11.07 0.14 0.25
C LYS A 100 -12.33 -0.14 1.08
N HIS A 101 -13.44 -0.35 0.39
CA HIS A 101 -14.67 -0.76 1.05
C HIS A 101 -14.69 -2.29 1.18
N PRO A 102 -14.91 -2.87 2.37
CA PRO A 102 -14.83 -4.33 2.57
C PRO A 102 -15.88 -5.14 1.79
N MET A 103 -16.96 -4.48 1.37
CA MET A 103 -18.02 -5.08 0.54
C MET A 103 -17.94 -4.67 -0.93
N ALA A 104 -16.95 -3.88 -1.35
CA ALA A 104 -16.75 -3.60 -2.77
C ALA A 104 -16.02 -4.77 -3.43
N GLU A 105 -16.42 -5.11 -4.66
CA GLU A 105 -15.74 -6.14 -5.45
C GLU A 105 -14.38 -5.64 -5.99
N ASP A 106 -14.26 -4.34 -6.26
CA ASP A 106 -13.04 -3.74 -6.79
C ASP A 106 -12.10 -3.25 -5.69
N ASP A 107 -10.84 -3.67 -5.80
CA ASP A 107 -9.74 -3.16 -4.99
C ASP A 107 -8.84 -2.25 -5.82
N ARG A 108 -9.04 -0.94 -5.67
CA ARG A 108 -8.28 0.09 -6.40
C ARG A 108 -6.80 0.07 -6.06
N LEU A 109 -6.42 -0.21 -4.80
CA LEU A 109 -5.02 -0.26 -4.41
C LEU A 109 -4.32 -1.48 -5.00
N LEU A 110 -5.00 -2.63 -4.99
CA LEU A 110 -4.49 -3.84 -5.63
C LEU A 110 -4.37 -3.68 -7.15
N ALA A 111 -5.39 -3.09 -7.79
CA ALA A 111 -5.37 -2.79 -9.22
C ALA A 111 -4.17 -1.89 -9.59
N ALA A 112 -3.99 -0.77 -8.87
CA ALA A 112 -2.86 0.13 -9.08
C ALA A 112 -1.50 -0.55 -8.82
N SER A 113 -1.42 -1.40 -7.78
CA SER A 113 -0.20 -2.19 -7.52
C SER A 113 0.12 -3.15 -8.65
N ASN A 114 -0.88 -3.81 -9.23
CA ASN A 114 -0.70 -4.77 -10.32
C ASN A 114 -0.32 -4.05 -11.62
N GLU A 115 -0.90 -2.89 -11.89
CA GLU A 115 -0.56 -2.06 -13.04
C GLU A 115 0.88 -1.54 -12.97
N LEU A 116 1.32 -1.09 -11.78
CA LEU A 116 2.70 -0.70 -11.56
C LEU A 116 3.68 -1.87 -11.76
N ASP A 117 3.34 -3.08 -11.29
CA ASP A 117 4.14 -4.29 -11.57
C ASP A 117 4.20 -4.61 -13.07
N ALA A 118 3.09 -4.46 -13.78
CA ALA A 118 3.03 -4.66 -15.23
C ALA A 118 3.91 -3.65 -15.98
N ILE A 119 3.92 -2.39 -15.55
CA ILE A 119 4.82 -1.35 -16.09
C ILE A 119 6.28 -1.74 -15.87
N VAL A 120 6.66 -2.21 -14.69
CA VAL A 120 8.05 -2.67 -14.45
C VAL A 120 8.42 -3.79 -15.41
N ARG A 121 7.60 -4.84 -15.52
CA ARG A 121 7.87 -5.96 -16.44
C ARG A 121 7.93 -5.52 -17.90
N SER A 122 6.97 -4.72 -18.35
CA SER A 122 6.94 -4.25 -19.74
C SER A 122 8.15 -3.38 -20.06
N THR A 123 8.61 -2.55 -19.13
CA THR A 123 9.81 -1.73 -19.34
C THR A 123 11.10 -2.55 -19.29
N GLU A 124 11.18 -3.60 -18.47
CA GLU A 124 12.29 -4.56 -18.48
C GLU A 124 12.37 -5.31 -19.81
N LEU A 125 11.24 -5.83 -20.31
CA LEU A 125 11.17 -6.53 -21.60
C LEU A 125 11.56 -5.60 -22.75
N ALA A 126 10.97 -4.40 -22.82
CA ALA A 126 11.32 -3.43 -23.86
C ALA A 126 12.81 -3.04 -23.82
N THR A 127 13.40 -2.93 -22.63
CA THR A 127 14.84 -2.65 -22.49
C THR A 127 15.68 -3.82 -22.97
N HIS A 128 15.28 -5.06 -22.66
CA HIS A 128 15.94 -6.26 -23.17
C HIS A 128 15.93 -6.29 -24.71
N ASP A 129 14.77 -6.04 -25.33
CA ASP A 129 14.64 -5.99 -26.79
C ASP A 129 15.51 -4.90 -27.43
N ILE A 130 15.60 -3.72 -26.78
CA ILE A 130 16.47 -2.62 -27.22
C ILE A 130 17.95 -3.02 -27.17
N LEU A 131 18.38 -3.67 -26.08
CA LEU A 131 19.76 -4.12 -25.91
C LEU A 131 20.11 -5.21 -26.93
N GLU A 132 19.22 -6.18 -27.14
CA GLU A 132 19.41 -7.22 -28.16
C GLU A 132 19.50 -6.63 -29.56
N ALA A 133 18.59 -5.70 -29.92
CA ALA A 133 18.65 -5.02 -31.21
C ALA A 133 19.96 -4.22 -31.38
N ALA A 134 20.43 -3.57 -30.32
CA ALA A 134 21.69 -2.84 -30.35
C ALA A 134 22.91 -3.77 -30.57
N GLU A 135 22.93 -4.93 -29.91
CA GLU A 135 23.95 -5.97 -30.13
C GLU A 135 23.93 -6.51 -31.56
N GLN A 136 22.75 -6.77 -32.13
CA GLN A 136 22.62 -7.21 -33.53
C GLN A 136 23.13 -6.13 -34.50
N ILE A 137 22.83 -4.85 -34.25
CA ILE A 137 23.35 -3.74 -35.06
C ILE A 137 24.89 -3.71 -35.03
N GLU A 138 25.50 -3.96 -33.87
CA GLU A 138 26.97 -4.02 -33.74
C GLU A 138 27.57 -5.16 -34.57
N VAL A 139 26.98 -6.36 -34.50
CA VAL A 139 27.41 -7.52 -35.29
C VAL A 139 27.32 -7.23 -36.78
N GLU A 140 26.21 -6.68 -37.25
CA GLU A 140 26.04 -6.35 -38.67
C GLU A 140 26.97 -5.23 -39.15
N ALA A 141 27.22 -4.22 -38.30
CA ALA A 141 28.20 -3.18 -38.61
C ALA A 141 29.62 -3.76 -38.72
N ALA A 142 30.01 -4.68 -37.84
CA ALA A 142 31.29 -5.36 -37.90
C ALA A 142 31.43 -6.27 -39.14
N ASN A 143 30.36 -7.00 -39.50
CA ASN A 143 30.31 -7.79 -40.73
C ASN A 143 30.49 -6.91 -41.97
N LEU A 144 29.79 -5.78 -42.03
CA LEU A 144 29.88 -4.84 -43.14
C LEU A 144 31.28 -4.24 -43.27
N ALA A 145 31.91 -3.87 -42.14
CA ALA A 145 33.29 -3.40 -42.11
C ALA A 145 34.28 -4.45 -42.65
N GLY A 146 34.07 -5.72 -42.33
CA GLY A 146 34.90 -6.84 -42.83
C GLY A 146 34.72 -7.09 -44.34
N LEU A 147 33.48 -7.08 -44.83
CA LEU A 147 33.17 -7.29 -46.24
C LEU A 147 33.68 -6.14 -47.13
N CYS A 148 33.60 -4.91 -46.64
CA CYS A 148 33.94 -3.69 -47.38
C CYS A 148 35.22 -3.01 -46.87
N HIS A 149 36.20 -3.79 -46.39
CA HIS A 149 37.42 -3.27 -45.75
C HIS A 149 38.26 -2.32 -46.63
N ASP A 150 38.14 -2.44 -47.96
CA ASP A 150 38.85 -1.58 -48.92
C ASP A 150 38.19 -0.19 -49.09
N ASP A 151 36.94 -0.03 -48.67
CA ASP A 151 36.20 1.23 -48.73
C ASP A 151 36.26 1.96 -47.39
N GLN A 152 37.13 2.97 -47.32
CA GLN A 152 37.36 3.74 -46.09
C GLN A 152 36.11 4.52 -45.62
N ASP A 153 35.24 4.95 -46.53
CA ASP A 153 34.02 5.67 -46.15
C ASP A 153 33.04 4.72 -45.46
N VAL A 154 32.94 3.47 -45.94
CA VAL A 154 32.14 2.42 -45.29
C VAL A 154 32.70 2.06 -43.92
N VAL A 155 34.01 1.86 -43.80
CA VAL A 155 34.66 1.56 -42.52
C VAL A 155 34.38 2.67 -41.49
N HIS A 156 34.59 3.94 -41.84
CA HIS A 156 34.29 5.05 -40.93
C HIS A 156 32.81 5.18 -40.58
N ALA A 157 31.90 4.86 -41.51
CA ALA A 157 30.47 4.83 -41.21
C ALA A 157 30.13 3.73 -40.18
N THR A 158 30.69 2.52 -40.34
CA THR A 158 30.48 1.41 -39.40
C THR A 158 31.05 1.71 -38.00
N GLU A 159 32.23 2.33 -37.91
CA GLU A 159 32.80 2.79 -36.62
C GLU A 159 31.87 3.77 -35.90
N ARG A 160 31.26 4.69 -36.65
CA ARG A 160 30.29 5.65 -36.08
C ARG A 160 29.00 4.97 -35.61
N ILE A 161 28.54 3.95 -36.31
CA ILE A 161 27.37 3.15 -35.89
C ILE A 161 27.67 2.43 -34.58
N VAL A 162 28.80 1.73 -34.49
CA VAL A 162 29.23 1.05 -33.26
C VAL A 162 29.34 2.04 -32.09
N ALA A 163 29.89 3.24 -32.34
CA ALA A 163 29.95 4.28 -31.32
C ALA A 163 28.56 4.77 -30.85
N GLN A 164 27.52 4.73 -31.69
CA GLN A 164 26.14 5.01 -31.27
C GLN A 164 25.54 3.85 -30.48
N VAL A 165 25.79 2.60 -30.89
CA VAL A 165 25.37 1.41 -30.15
C VAL A 165 25.88 1.47 -28.70
N VAL A 166 27.18 1.75 -28.50
CA VAL A 166 27.76 1.90 -27.16
C VAL A 166 27.01 2.95 -26.33
N ARG A 167 26.63 4.08 -26.92
CA ARG A 167 25.84 5.10 -26.22
C ARG A 167 24.44 4.61 -25.82
N VAL A 168 23.80 3.79 -26.65
CA VAL A 168 22.50 3.17 -26.34
C VAL A 168 22.65 2.20 -25.16
N LEU A 169 23.68 1.36 -25.17
CA LEU A 169 23.97 0.43 -24.07
C LEU A 169 24.22 1.19 -22.75
N GLU A 170 25.03 2.26 -22.79
CA GLU A 170 25.30 3.10 -21.62
C GLU A 170 24.04 3.82 -21.10
N ALA A 171 23.20 4.35 -22.00
CA ALA A 171 21.97 5.04 -21.64
C ALA A 171 20.94 4.09 -20.99
N SER A 172 20.88 2.84 -21.46
CA SER A 172 19.94 1.83 -20.97
C SER A 172 20.25 1.37 -19.54
N ASN A 173 21.46 1.65 -19.03
CA ASN A 173 21.86 1.34 -17.64
C ASN A 173 21.04 2.11 -16.57
N PHE A 174 20.34 3.19 -16.95
CA PHE A 174 19.46 3.92 -16.02
C PHE A 174 18.16 3.15 -15.68
N GLN A 175 17.79 2.16 -16.48
CA GLN A 175 16.53 1.43 -16.31
C GLN A 175 16.51 0.60 -15.01
N ASP A 176 17.64 0.04 -14.58
CA ASP A 176 17.75 -0.70 -13.31
C ASP A 176 17.34 0.16 -12.09
N ILE A 177 17.80 1.42 -12.03
CA ILE A 177 17.43 2.34 -10.94
C ILE A 177 15.93 2.69 -11.01
N THR A 178 15.35 2.79 -12.21
CA THR A 178 13.93 3.08 -12.38
C THR A 178 13.06 1.90 -11.94
N GLY A 179 13.40 0.67 -12.36
CA GLY A 179 12.73 -0.55 -11.93
C GLY A 179 12.77 -0.73 -10.42
N GLN A 180 13.93 -0.53 -9.78
CA GLN A 180 14.06 -0.59 -8.32
C GLN A 180 13.22 0.48 -7.61
N ARG A 181 13.14 1.69 -8.15
CA ARG A 181 12.33 2.78 -7.56
C ARG A 181 10.84 2.49 -7.67
N ILE A 182 10.37 1.99 -8.81
CA ILE A 182 8.95 1.61 -8.97
C ILE A 182 8.62 0.43 -8.05
N THR A 183 9.50 -0.58 -7.96
CA THR A 183 9.33 -1.71 -7.03
C THR A 183 9.14 -1.24 -5.59
N LYS A 184 9.94 -0.27 -5.12
CA LYS A 184 9.77 0.34 -3.78
C LYS A 184 8.43 1.05 -3.62
N VAL A 185 7.93 1.71 -4.67
CA VAL A 185 6.60 2.32 -4.66
C VAL A 185 5.53 1.25 -4.52
N VAL A 186 5.61 0.16 -5.29
CA VAL A 186 4.69 -0.98 -5.21
C VAL A 186 4.67 -1.57 -3.79
N GLU A 187 5.85 -1.82 -3.20
CA GLU A 187 5.96 -2.32 -1.82
C GLU A 187 5.30 -1.37 -0.81
N THR A 188 5.43 -0.06 -1.02
CA THR A 188 4.81 0.95 -0.17
C THR A 188 3.28 0.94 -0.31
N VAL A 189 2.76 0.82 -1.53
CA VAL A 189 1.31 0.71 -1.79
C VAL A 189 0.74 -0.55 -1.12
N ARG A 190 1.40 -1.70 -1.27
CA ARG A 190 1.02 -2.95 -0.59
C ARG A 190 1.06 -2.83 0.93
N PHE A 191 2.06 -2.14 1.47
CA PHE A 191 2.12 -1.88 2.90
C PHE A 191 0.93 -1.03 3.38
N ILE A 192 0.55 0.01 2.63
CA ILE A 192 -0.63 0.83 2.93
C ILE A 192 -1.90 -0.04 2.89
N GLU A 193 -2.04 -0.88 1.87
CA GLU A 193 -3.17 -1.80 1.71
C GLU A 193 -3.32 -2.72 2.94
N GLN A 194 -2.23 -3.36 3.38
CA GLN A 194 -2.24 -4.22 4.57
C GLN A 194 -2.68 -3.48 5.83
N ARG A 195 -2.32 -2.20 5.97
CA ARG A 195 -2.74 -1.38 7.13
C ARG A 195 -4.21 -1.03 7.05
N VAL A 196 -4.72 -0.73 5.85
CA VAL A 196 -6.14 -0.50 5.61
C VAL A 196 -6.95 -1.75 5.95
N ILE A 197 -6.52 -2.93 5.50
CA ILE A 197 -7.16 -4.21 5.83
C ILE A 197 -7.16 -4.44 7.34
N ALA A 198 -6.02 -4.28 8.01
CA ALA A 198 -5.94 -4.45 9.47
C ALA A 198 -6.87 -3.48 10.23
N MET A 199 -7.05 -2.25 9.74
CA MET A 199 -8.00 -1.30 10.32
C MET A 199 -9.45 -1.76 10.13
N ILE A 200 -9.80 -2.26 8.94
CA ILE A 200 -11.11 -2.85 8.66
C ILE A 200 -11.37 -4.04 9.60
N ASP A 201 -10.40 -4.92 9.79
CA ASP A 201 -10.51 -6.09 10.66
C ASP A 201 -10.79 -5.72 12.12
N ILE A 202 -10.13 -4.66 12.63
CA ILE A 202 -10.34 -4.16 14.00
C ILE A 202 -11.78 -3.71 14.23
N TRP A 203 -12.40 -3.05 13.26
CA TRP A 203 -13.79 -2.58 13.39
C TRP A 203 -14.82 -3.64 13.00
N GLY A 204 -14.43 -4.60 12.17
CA GLY A 204 -15.32 -5.57 11.54
C GLY A 204 -16.06 -4.99 10.34
N VAL A 205 -16.40 -5.84 9.38
CA VAL A 205 -17.08 -5.45 8.13
C VAL A 205 -18.40 -4.73 8.41
N GLN A 206 -19.14 -5.14 9.45
CA GLN A 206 -20.42 -4.57 9.83
C GLN A 206 -20.33 -3.07 10.16
N ALA A 207 -19.15 -2.61 10.59
CA ALA A 207 -18.92 -1.21 10.92
C ALA A 207 -18.90 -0.27 9.69
N PHE A 208 -18.94 -0.83 8.48
CA PHE A 208 -18.89 -0.13 7.21
C PHE A 208 -20.16 -0.31 6.37
N GLU A 209 -21.13 -1.16 6.79
CA GLU A 209 -22.34 -1.48 6.02
C GLU A 209 -23.18 -0.24 5.65
N ASP A 210 -23.21 0.77 6.52
CA ASP A 210 -23.97 2.01 6.32
C ASP A 210 -23.24 3.04 5.45
N LEU A 211 -22.00 2.76 5.03
CA LEU A 211 -21.21 3.65 4.19
C LEU A 211 -21.48 3.40 2.71
N PRO A 212 -21.43 4.45 1.87
CA PRO A 212 -21.65 4.28 0.45
C PRO A 212 -20.55 3.42 -0.16
N LEU A 213 -20.94 2.50 -1.04
CA LEU A 213 -20.00 1.80 -1.90
C LEU A 213 -19.34 2.81 -2.86
N PRO A 214 -18.04 2.68 -3.14
CA PRO A 214 -17.38 3.51 -4.12
C PRO A 214 -18.02 3.30 -5.50
N ASN A 215 -18.61 4.34 -6.08
CA ASN A 215 -19.12 4.29 -7.45
C ASN A 215 -17.96 4.19 -8.46
N ARG A 216 -18.16 3.37 -9.49
CA ARG A 216 -17.23 3.14 -10.61
C ARG A 216 -17.35 4.21 -11.71
N GLU A 217 -18.41 5.01 -11.71
CA GLU A 217 -18.89 5.77 -12.89
C GLU A 217 -18.29 7.19 -13.11
N THR A 218 -17.15 7.54 -12.54
CA THR A 218 -16.51 8.85 -12.84
C THR A 218 -15.00 8.73 -13.03
N LEU A 219 -14.58 7.78 -13.84
CA LEU A 219 -13.29 7.86 -14.50
C LEU A 219 -13.56 8.56 -15.83
N ASP A 220 -12.90 9.70 -16.08
CA ASP A 220 -13.10 10.55 -17.25
C ASP A 220 -12.99 9.70 -18.53
N GLU A 221 -13.77 10.02 -19.58
CA GLU A 221 -13.66 9.37 -20.91
C GLU A 221 -12.21 9.41 -21.48
N ASP A 222 -11.37 10.31 -20.98
CA ASP A 222 -9.94 10.42 -21.31
C ASP A 222 -9.06 9.35 -20.62
N GLU A 223 -9.48 8.77 -19.50
CA GLU A 223 -8.77 7.68 -18.80
C GLU A 223 -8.93 6.35 -19.55
N ASP A 224 -10.07 6.15 -20.22
CA ASP A 224 -10.35 4.99 -21.09
C ASP A 224 -9.47 4.99 -22.37
N LEU A 225 -8.89 6.14 -22.72
CA LEU A 225 -7.92 6.29 -23.82
C LEU A 225 -6.48 6.02 -23.38
N LEU A 226 -6.19 6.03 -22.08
CA LEU A 226 -4.88 5.74 -21.50
C LEU A 226 -4.76 4.24 -21.19
N ASN A 227 -4.84 3.41 -22.24
CA ASN A 227 -4.58 1.99 -22.09
C ASN A 227 -3.08 1.79 -21.78
N GLY A 228 -2.78 1.50 -20.51
CA GLY A 228 -1.47 1.04 -20.08
C GLY A 228 -1.09 -0.28 -20.77
N PRO A 229 0.16 -0.76 -20.59
CA PRO A 229 0.56 -2.06 -21.11
C PRO A 229 -0.42 -3.14 -20.64
N GLN A 230 -1.01 -3.87 -21.60
CA GLN A 230 -2.05 -4.86 -21.32
C GLN A 230 -1.53 -5.93 -20.36
N LEU A 231 -2.31 -6.18 -19.29
CA LEU A 231 -2.06 -7.29 -18.38
C LEU A 231 -2.14 -8.63 -19.14
N GLU A 232 -1.31 -9.60 -18.75
CA GLU A 232 -1.32 -10.94 -19.33
C GLU A 232 -2.75 -11.52 -19.35
N ASN A 233 -3.21 -11.94 -20.54
CA ASN A 233 -4.55 -12.47 -20.83
C ASN A 233 -5.72 -11.46 -20.84
N GLN A 234 -5.46 -10.15 -20.85
CA GLN A 234 -6.50 -9.12 -21.05
C GLN A 234 -6.41 -8.43 -22.42
N GLY A 235 -5.47 -8.85 -23.28
CA GLY A 235 -5.36 -8.34 -24.64
C GLY A 235 -6.40 -8.94 -25.58
N ILE A 236 -6.98 -8.10 -26.44
CA ILE A 236 -7.74 -8.56 -27.60
C ILE A 236 -6.78 -9.36 -28.48
N SER A 237 -7.09 -10.62 -28.74
CA SER A 237 -6.20 -11.45 -29.54
C SER A 237 -6.22 -10.98 -31.00
N GLN A 238 -5.13 -11.19 -31.75
CA GLN A 238 -5.10 -10.85 -33.17
C GLN A 238 -6.24 -11.54 -33.95
N ALA A 239 -6.65 -12.73 -33.52
CA ALA A 239 -7.81 -13.43 -34.09
C ALA A 239 -9.14 -12.70 -33.84
N ASP A 240 -9.30 -12.05 -32.69
CA ASP A 240 -10.49 -11.24 -32.39
C ASP A 240 -10.48 -9.91 -33.17
N ILE A 241 -9.30 -9.35 -33.43
CA ILE A 241 -9.14 -8.17 -34.30
C ILE A 241 -9.50 -8.52 -35.74
N ASP A 242 -9.01 -9.64 -36.25
CA ASP A 242 -9.27 -10.07 -37.62
C ASP A 242 -10.78 -10.34 -37.84
N ALA A 243 -11.48 -10.87 -36.83
CA ALA A 243 -12.92 -11.10 -36.86
C ALA A 243 -13.79 -9.81 -36.87
N LEU A 244 -13.21 -8.64 -36.58
CA LEU A 244 -13.89 -7.34 -36.66
C LEU A 244 -13.87 -6.73 -38.07
N PHE A 245 -12.99 -7.24 -38.96
CA PHE A 245 -12.80 -6.72 -40.31
C PHE A 245 -13.26 -7.69 -41.42
N ASP A 246 -13.76 -8.87 -41.07
CA ASP A 246 -14.42 -9.86 -41.95
C ASP A 246 -15.97 -9.80 -41.84
#